data_AF-A0A1H4RF99-F1
#
_entry.id   AF-A0A1H4RF99-F1
#
_cell.length_a   1.000
_cell.length_b   1.000
_cell.length_c   1.000
_cell.angle_alpha   90.00
_cell.angle_beta   90.00
_cell.angle_gamma   90.00
#
_symmetry.space_group_name_H-M   'P 1'
#
loop_
_entity.id
_entity.type
_entity.pdbx_description
1 polymer ?
#
loop_
_entity_poly.entity_id
_entity_poly.type
_entity_poly.pdbx_seq_one_letter_code
_entity_poly.pdbx_strand_id
1 'polypeptide(L)'
;MSDPIVVGLLGITHPHASARVRALREINGVSVIAAADDDSRLKYFADKYDLEARSIDEVLGDPSINAIMVHSKSRDMVPHALRALDAGKSVVVEKPGGGTVADLLTLRDAEAAARPGQIVQVGYNVRLAPSVTRAKELIESGVIGEVVTVSARGAALAGEHLTEHLNQPADMGGVLWILGCHMLDALVRVFGAPESVNARVHKSARLSDEKSREDSAAVLLNYPDMSMTFSFDGHDRLEWFESSRIIVHGTHGMIEVGILPQRLKVYVDADRGGYRAGWTEWTQSHFTPPFARTEANKFSELPELENISNFHIEMQGWIDSIRTGAPNVAPVSDALSVARIVDACYRSEKSRGAAIDVESA
;
A
#
# COMPACT_ATOMS: atom_id res chain seq x y z
N MET A 1 7.00 -23.38 -22.16
CA MET A 1 7.50 -22.21 -21.42
C MET A 1 6.39 -21.18 -21.47
N SER A 2 5.99 -20.59 -20.34
CA SER A 2 5.02 -19.49 -20.34
C SER A 2 5.55 -18.31 -21.16
N ASP A 3 4.68 -17.55 -21.79
CA ASP A 3 5.09 -16.35 -22.52
C ASP A 3 5.86 -15.38 -21.60
N PRO A 4 6.97 -14.78 -22.09
CA PRO A 4 7.76 -13.86 -21.28
C PRO A 4 6.95 -12.61 -20.92
N ILE A 5 7.12 -12.13 -19.69
CA ILE A 5 6.54 -10.85 -19.26
C ILE A 5 7.64 -9.80 -19.30
N VAL A 6 7.43 -8.78 -20.12
CA VAL A 6 8.38 -7.70 -20.33
C VAL A 6 7.73 -6.41 -19.84
N VAL A 7 8.39 -5.77 -18.89
CA VAL A 7 7.86 -4.68 -18.10
C VAL A 7 8.55 -3.37 -18.47
N GLY A 8 7.74 -2.33 -18.66
CA GLY A 8 8.18 -0.93 -18.71
C GLY A 8 7.79 -0.18 -17.44
N LEU A 9 8.55 0.84 -17.07
CA LEU A 9 8.29 1.69 -15.91
C LEU A 9 7.94 3.11 -16.35
N LEU A 10 6.81 3.64 -15.90
CA LEU A 10 6.39 5.03 -16.08
C LEU A 10 6.45 5.77 -14.73
N GLY A 11 7.40 6.68 -14.62
CA GLY A 11 7.73 7.40 -13.38
C GLY A 11 8.74 6.65 -12.52
N ILE A 12 9.71 7.37 -11.96
CA ILE A 12 10.80 6.81 -11.14
C ILE A 12 10.90 7.45 -9.75
N THR A 13 10.08 8.46 -9.49
CA THR A 13 10.24 9.33 -8.31
C THR A 13 9.63 8.77 -7.03
N HIS A 14 8.78 7.75 -7.12
CA HIS A 14 8.23 7.10 -5.94
C HIS A 14 9.26 6.17 -5.26
N PRO A 15 9.42 6.21 -3.91
CA PRO A 15 10.39 5.39 -3.16
C PRO A 15 10.36 3.88 -3.45
N HIS A 16 9.18 3.36 -3.80
CA HIS A 16 9.00 1.93 -4.03
C HIS A 16 9.36 1.45 -5.44
N ALA A 17 9.67 2.35 -6.38
CA ALA A 17 9.97 1.97 -7.77
C ALA A 17 11.16 1.01 -7.84
N SER A 18 12.27 1.35 -7.17
CA SER A 18 13.49 0.53 -7.10
C SER A 18 13.26 -0.85 -6.49
N ALA A 19 12.44 -0.95 -5.44
CA ALA A 19 12.11 -2.19 -4.76
C ALA A 19 11.35 -3.14 -5.69
N ARG A 20 10.35 -2.64 -6.42
CA ARG A 20 9.58 -3.45 -7.38
C ARG A 20 10.37 -3.83 -8.62
N VAL A 21 11.23 -2.95 -9.14
CA VAL A 21 12.14 -3.30 -10.23
C VAL A 21 13.04 -4.47 -9.84
N ARG A 22 13.66 -4.43 -8.65
CA ARG A 22 14.47 -5.55 -8.15
C ARG A 22 13.63 -6.81 -7.94
N ALA A 23 12.46 -6.70 -7.32
CA ALA A 23 11.59 -7.84 -7.07
C ALA A 23 11.14 -8.55 -8.36
N LEU A 24 10.77 -7.81 -9.40
CA LEU A 24 10.37 -8.38 -10.70
C LEU A 24 11.52 -9.10 -11.41
N ARG A 25 12.75 -8.58 -11.32
CA ARG A 25 13.93 -9.18 -11.96
C ARG A 25 14.33 -10.53 -11.37
N GLU A 26 13.89 -10.83 -10.14
CA GLU A 26 14.12 -12.14 -9.51
C GLU A 26 13.08 -13.19 -9.92
N ILE A 27 12.01 -12.80 -10.63
CA ILE A 27 10.98 -13.72 -11.09
C ILE A 27 11.38 -14.33 -12.44
N ASN A 28 11.44 -15.65 -12.50
CA ASN A 28 11.76 -16.37 -13.74
C ASN A 28 10.83 -15.98 -14.89
N GLY A 29 11.43 -15.64 -16.05
CA GLY A 29 10.69 -15.25 -17.26
C GLY A 29 10.06 -13.86 -17.18
N VAL A 30 10.55 -12.99 -16.29
CA VAL A 30 10.16 -11.58 -16.19
C VAL A 30 11.39 -10.71 -16.40
N SER A 31 11.25 -9.64 -17.17
CA SER A 31 12.31 -8.64 -17.39
C SER A 31 11.73 -7.23 -17.30
N VAL A 32 12.43 -6.32 -16.63
CA VAL A 32 12.16 -4.88 -16.69
C VAL A 32 13.21 -4.27 -17.62
N ILE A 33 12.80 -3.62 -18.71
CA ILE A 33 13.73 -3.24 -19.78
C ILE A 33 13.87 -1.73 -20.00
N ALA A 34 12.85 -0.94 -19.61
CA ALA A 34 12.82 0.48 -19.90
C ALA A 34 12.14 1.26 -18.78
N ALA A 35 12.58 2.51 -18.61
CA ALA A 35 11.96 3.49 -17.74
C ALA A 35 11.75 4.81 -18.50
N ALA A 36 10.64 5.49 -18.22
CA ALA A 36 10.29 6.78 -18.76
C ALA A 36 9.81 7.72 -17.64
N ASP A 37 10.39 8.91 -17.57
CA ASP A 37 10.02 10.00 -16.65
C ASP A 37 10.58 11.32 -17.22
N ASP A 38 9.88 12.43 -17.01
CA ASP A 38 10.40 13.77 -17.36
C ASP A 38 11.41 14.28 -16.31
N ASP A 39 11.56 13.55 -15.20
CA ASP A 39 12.52 13.87 -14.16
C ASP A 39 13.97 13.75 -14.63
N SER A 40 14.78 14.76 -14.31
CA SER A 40 16.20 14.82 -14.69
C SER A 40 17.05 13.67 -14.14
N ARG A 41 16.53 12.94 -13.14
CA ARG A 41 17.17 11.78 -12.54
C ARG A 41 16.92 10.47 -13.29
N LEU A 42 16.11 10.47 -14.36
CA LEU A 42 15.80 9.27 -15.15
C LEU A 42 17.05 8.52 -15.58
N LYS A 43 18.03 9.23 -16.15
CA LYS A 43 19.28 8.60 -16.61
C LYS A 43 20.01 7.88 -15.48
N TYR A 44 20.09 8.49 -14.30
CA TYR A 44 20.75 7.88 -13.15
C TYR A 44 20.03 6.60 -12.69
N PHE A 45 18.69 6.65 -12.59
CA PHE A 45 17.90 5.48 -12.23
C PHE A 45 18.06 4.35 -13.26
N ALA A 46 17.95 4.69 -14.55
CA ALA A 46 18.08 3.75 -15.65
C ALA A 46 19.47 3.09 -15.68
N ASP A 47 20.55 3.89 -15.58
CA ASP A 47 21.92 3.36 -15.52
C ASP A 47 22.13 2.44 -14.29
N LYS A 48 21.56 2.80 -13.13
CA LYS A 48 21.70 2.01 -11.89
C LYS A 48 21.02 0.65 -11.97
N TYR A 49 19.85 0.58 -12.61
CA TYR A 49 19.04 -0.64 -12.71
C TYR A 49 19.16 -1.33 -14.06
N ASP A 50 20.13 -0.94 -14.91
CA ASP A 50 20.36 -1.52 -16.24
C ASP A 50 19.09 -1.51 -17.11
N LEU A 51 18.44 -0.34 -17.16
CA LEU A 51 17.23 -0.08 -17.93
C LEU A 51 17.55 0.93 -19.04
N GLU A 52 16.77 0.90 -20.12
CA GLU A 52 16.82 1.95 -21.13
C GLU A 52 15.96 3.15 -20.71
N ALA A 53 16.57 4.34 -20.67
CA ALA A 53 15.82 5.58 -20.55
C ALA A 53 15.13 5.89 -21.89
N ARG A 54 13.79 5.91 -21.90
CA ARG A 54 12.97 6.13 -23.09
C ARG A 54 11.89 7.18 -22.81
N SER A 55 11.25 7.68 -23.85
CA SER A 55 10.01 8.45 -23.71
C SER A 55 8.83 7.55 -23.34
N ILE A 56 7.78 8.14 -22.76
CA ILE A 56 6.56 7.42 -22.40
C ILE A 56 5.93 6.75 -23.63
N ASP A 57 5.90 7.45 -24.77
CA ASP A 57 5.32 6.92 -26.01
C ASP A 57 6.12 5.74 -26.57
N GLU A 58 7.45 5.76 -26.46
CA GLU A 58 8.29 4.62 -26.86
C GLU A 58 8.04 3.39 -25.97
N VAL A 59 7.89 3.56 -24.65
CA VAL A 59 7.57 2.45 -23.73
C VAL A 59 6.17 1.89 -24.00
N LEU A 60 5.18 2.77 -24.22
CA LEU A 60 3.81 2.35 -24.49
C LEU A 60 3.63 1.75 -25.90
N GLY A 61 4.38 2.22 -26.88
CA GLY A 61 4.34 1.75 -28.27
C GLY A 61 5.12 0.46 -28.52
N ASP A 62 6.01 0.05 -27.62
CA ASP A 62 6.81 -1.17 -27.76
C ASP A 62 5.92 -2.42 -27.65
N PRO A 63 5.78 -3.23 -28.72
CA PRO A 63 4.95 -4.43 -28.72
C PRO A 63 5.57 -5.58 -27.90
N SER A 64 6.86 -5.51 -27.54
CA SER A 64 7.47 -6.50 -26.65
C SER A 64 7.06 -6.28 -25.19
N ILE A 65 6.79 -5.04 -24.78
CA ILE A 65 6.35 -4.69 -23.43
C ILE A 65 4.87 -4.99 -23.27
N ASN A 66 4.52 -5.91 -22.38
CA ASN A 66 3.14 -6.34 -22.12
C ASN A 66 2.64 -5.99 -20.70
N ALA A 67 3.50 -5.39 -19.88
CA ALA A 67 3.18 -4.97 -18.52
C ALA A 67 3.83 -3.61 -18.20
N ILE A 68 3.14 -2.77 -17.41
CA ILE A 68 3.60 -1.43 -17.03
C ILE A 68 3.52 -1.25 -15.52
N MET A 69 4.62 -0.78 -14.94
CA MET A 69 4.66 -0.21 -13.61
C MET A 69 4.41 1.30 -13.69
N VAL A 70 3.51 1.83 -12.85
CA VAL A 70 3.25 3.27 -12.77
C VAL A 70 3.65 3.79 -11.39
N HIS A 71 4.77 4.50 -11.34
CA HIS A 71 5.37 5.11 -10.14
C HIS A 71 5.56 6.63 -10.30
N SER A 72 4.70 7.22 -11.12
CA SER A 72 4.68 8.66 -11.40
C SER A 72 4.15 9.47 -10.21
N LYS A 73 4.29 10.81 -10.27
CA LYS A 73 3.66 11.71 -9.28
C LYS A 73 2.15 11.53 -9.28
N SER A 74 1.49 11.87 -8.17
CA SER A 74 0.07 11.55 -7.94
C SER A 74 -0.85 12.05 -9.07
N ARG A 75 -0.54 13.22 -9.65
CA ARG A 75 -1.30 13.82 -10.76
C ARG A 75 -1.29 12.98 -12.05
N ASP A 76 -0.26 12.16 -12.25
CA ASP A 76 0.03 11.46 -13.51
C ASP A 76 -0.24 9.95 -13.40
N MET A 77 -0.44 9.40 -12.19
CA MET A 77 -0.62 7.96 -11.97
C MET A 77 -1.77 7.38 -12.79
N VAL A 78 -2.99 7.92 -12.63
CA VAL A 78 -4.16 7.41 -13.37
C VAL A 78 -4.04 7.72 -14.87
N PRO A 79 -3.67 8.93 -15.33
CA PRO A 79 -3.42 9.17 -16.75
C PRO A 79 -2.44 8.18 -17.40
N HIS A 80 -1.35 7.81 -16.73
CA HIS A 80 -0.41 6.82 -17.23
C HIS A 80 -0.98 5.40 -17.22
N ALA A 81 -1.71 5.02 -16.18
CA ALA A 81 -2.39 3.73 -16.11
C ALA A 81 -3.41 3.54 -17.26
N LEU A 82 -4.23 4.56 -17.54
CA LEU A 82 -5.20 4.53 -18.64
C LEU A 82 -4.52 4.34 -20.00
N ARG A 83 -3.47 5.13 -20.28
CA ARG A 83 -2.71 5.00 -21.53
C ARG A 83 -2.06 3.63 -21.70
N ALA A 84 -1.57 3.04 -20.60
CA ALA A 84 -1.03 1.68 -20.61
C ALA A 84 -2.11 0.62 -20.90
N LEU A 85 -3.30 0.77 -20.30
CA LEU A 85 -4.42 -0.12 -20.55
C LEU A 85 -4.93 -0.02 -22.00
N ASP A 86 -5.04 1.20 -22.54
CA ASP A 86 -5.42 1.43 -23.93
C ASP A 86 -4.45 0.75 -24.92
N ALA A 87 -3.15 0.80 -24.60
CA ALA A 87 -2.07 0.11 -25.32
C ALA A 87 -2.08 -1.43 -25.14
N GLY A 88 -3.05 -1.99 -24.41
CA GLY A 88 -3.22 -3.42 -24.22
C GLY A 88 -2.29 -4.05 -23.19
N LYS A 89 -1.70 -3.26 -22.30
CA LYS A 89 -0.71 -3.71 -21.30
C LYS A 89 -1.37 -3.94 -19.94
N SER A 90 -0.90 -4.91 -19.17
CA SER A 90 -1.27 -5.02 -17.74
C SER A 90 -0.62 -3.90 -16.93
N VAL A 91 -1.24 -3.47 -15.85
CA VAL A 91 -0.79 -2.32 -15.04
C VAL A 91 -0.65 -2.69 -13.57
N VAL A 92 0.46 -2.30 -12.96
CA VAL A 92 0.55 -2.12 -11.51
C VAL A 92 0.77 -0.63 -11.22
N VAL A 93 -0.18 -0.01 -10.52
CA VAL A 93 -0.12 1.41 -10.15
C VAL A 93 0.27 1.56 -8.71
N GLU A 94 1.15 2.52 -8.42
CA GLU A 94 1.62 2.72 -7.07
C GLU A 94 0.52 3.19 -6.12
N LYS A 95 0.58 2.74 -4.85
CA LYS A 95 -0.33 3.20 -3.80
C LYS A 95 -0.30 4.74 -3.67
N PRO A 96 -1.43 5.40 -3.37
CA PRO A 96 -2.77 4.81 -3.14
C PRO A 96 -3.57 4.42 -4.40
N GLY A 97 -2.96 4.43 -5.59
CA GLY A 97 -3.61 4.14 -6.87
C GLY A 97 -4.14 5.37 -7.61
N GLY A 98 -3.93 6.57 -7.07
CA GLY A 98 -4.37 7.86 -7.61
C GLY A 98 -4.18 8.97 -6.57
N GLY A 99 -4.56 10.20 -6.91
CA GLY A 99 -4.51 11.35 -6.01
C GLY A 99 -5.81 11.61 -5.25
N THR A 100 -6.94 11.10 -5.75
CA THR A 100 -8.30 11.38 -5.26
C THR A 100 -9.22 10.18 -5.37
N VAL A 101 -10.39 10.21 -4.70
CA VAL A 101 -11.44 9.20 -4.91
C VAL A 101 -11.89 9.12 -6.38
N ALA A 102 -11.97 10.27 -7.07
CA ALA A 102 -12.35 10.33 -8.48
C ALA A 102 -11.33 9.62 -9.40
N ASP A 103 -10.05 9.70 -9.06
CA ASP A 103 -8.99 8.96 -9.77
C ASP A 103 -9.21 7.45 -9.63
N LEU A 104 -9.50 6.96 -8.43
CA LEU A 104 -9.73 5.52 -8.19
C LEU A 104 -11.02 5.02 -8.83
N LEU A 105 -12.07 5.86 -8.88
CA LEU A 105 -13.28 5.56 -9.65
C LEU A 105 -12.96 5.41 -11.15
N THR A 106 -12.17 6.34 -11.70
CA THR A 106 -11.73 6.30 -13.10
C THR A 106 -10.89 5.06 -13.38
N LEU A 107 -9.97 4.71 -12.48
CA LEU A 107 -9.13 3.53 -12.62
C LEU A 107 -9.95 2.23 -12.56
N ARG A 108 -10.96 2.14 -11.67
CA ARG A 108 -11.88 1.01 -11.60
C ARG A 108 -12.66 0.86 -12.90
N ASP A 109 -13.17 1.96 -13.45
CA ASP A 109 -13.93 1.91 -14.70
C ASP A 109 -13.06 1.46 -15.88
N ALA A 110 -11.78 1.86 -15.88
CA ALA A 110 -10.80 1.38 -16.85
C ALA A 110 -10.44 -0.10 -16.67
N GLU A 111 -10.30 -0.58 -15.42
CA GLU A 111 -10.13 -2.00 -15.11
C GLU A 111 -11.32 -2.82 -15.64
N ALA A 112 -12.56 -2.35 -15.41
CA ALA A 112 -13.77 -3.01 -15.90
C ALA A 112 -13.87 -3.03 -17.44
N ALA A 113 -13.29 -2.04 -18.11
CA ALA A 113 -13.24 -1.93 -19.57
C ALA A 113 -12.00 -2.59 -20.20
N ALA A 114 -11.08 -3.13 -19.39
CA ALA A 114 -9.82 -3.68 -19.88
C ALA A 114 -10.04 -4.92 -20.76
N ARG A 115 -9.12 -5.17 -21.69
CA ARG A 115 -9.17 -6.35 -22.57
C ARG A 115 -8.97 -7.62 -21.73
N PRO A 116 -9.53 -8.77 -22.17
CA PRO A 116 -9.32 -10.04 -21.48
C PRO A 116 -7.84 -10.33 -21.22
N GLY A 117 -7.50 -10.64 -19.97
CA GLY A 117 -6.13 -10.94 -19.53
C GLY A 117 -5.30 -9.73 -19.11
N GLN A 118 -5.78 -8.48 -19.30
CA GLN A 118 -5.16 -7.32 -18.66
C GLN A 118 -5.49 -7.30 -17.17
N ILE A 119 -4.47 -7.15 -16.35
CA ILE A 119 -4.59 -7.07 -14.89
C ILE A 119 -4.24 -5.67 -14.42
N VAL A 120 -5.09 -5.06 -13.57
CA VAL A 120 -4.82 -3.78 -12.91
C VAL A 120 -4.64 -4.02 -11.42
N GLN A 121 -3.45 -3.78 -10.88
CA GLN A 121 -3.16 -3.96 -9.45
C GLN A 121 -2.73 -2.64 -8.82
N VAL A 122 -3.11 -2.40 -7.56
CA VAL A 122 -2.61 -1.29 -6.76
C VAL A 122 -1.46 -1.74 -5.86
N GLY A 123 -0.45 -0.89 -5.68
CA GLY A 123 0.81 -1.19 -5.03
C GLY A 123 0.79 -1.33 -3.50
N TYR A 124 -0.14 -2.11 -2.94
CA TYR A 124 -0.22 -2.34 -1.49
C TYR A 124 0.57 -3.58 -1.05
N ASN A 125 1.79 -3.35 -0.56
CA ASN A 125 2.69 -4.41 -0.11
C ASN A 125 2.48 -4.83 1.36
N VAL A 126 2.07 -3.93 2.25
CA VAL A 126 1.95 -4.19 3.70
C VAL A 126 0.92 -5.28 4.01
N ARG A 127 -0.18 -5.32 3.26
CA ARG A 127 -1.18 -6.39 3.38
C ARG A 127 -0.61 -7.80 3.17
N LEU A 128 0.49 -7.92 2.43
CA LEU A 128 1.15 -9.18 2.10
C LEU A 128 2.21 -9.58 3.13
N ALA A 129 2.42 -8.78 4.18
CA ALA A 129 3.29 -9.19 5.28
C ALA A 129 2.83 -10.55 5.83
N PRO A 130 3.74 -11.54 5.99
CA PRO A 130 3.44 -12.81 6.65
C PRO A 130 2.65 -12.68 7.96
N SER A 131 2.94 -11.68 8.80
CA SER A 131 2.19 -11.45 10.04
C SER A 131 0.72 -11.07 9.78
N VAL A 132 0.44 -10.21 8.79
CA VAL A 132 -0.93 -9.80 8.41
C VAL A 132 -1.66 -10.95 7.72
N THR A 133 -1.00 -11.63 6.78
CA THR A 133 -1.57 -12.79 6.06
C THR A 133 -1.96 -13.89 7.04
N ARG A 134 -1.08 -14.22 7.99
CA ARG A 134 -1.36 -15.25 8.98
C ARG A 134 -2.47 -14.83 9.96
N ALA A 135 -2.50 -13.56 10.37
CA ALA A 135 -3.59 -13.06 11.20
C ALA A 135 -4.95 -13.20 10.51
N LYS A 136 -5.04 -12.86 9.21
CA LYS A 136 -6.24 -13.05 8.40
C LYS A 136 -6.70 -14.52 8.40
N GLU A 137 -5.80 -15.46 8.11
CA GLU A 137 -6.11 -16.90 8.11
C GLU A 137 -6.64 -17.38 9.47
N LEU A 138 -6.07 -16.90 10.57
CA LEU A 138 -6.50 -17.28 11.92
C LEU A 138 -7.87 -16.71 12.28
N ILE A 139 -8.16 -15.49 11.84
CA ILE A 139 -9.48 -14.88 12.01
C ILE A 139 -10.51 -15.65 11.18
N GLU A 140 -10.24 -15.90 9.91
CA GLU A 140 -11.16 -16.62 9.00
C GLU A 140 -11.40 -18.07 9.40
N SER A 141 -10.41 -18.73 10.01
CA SER A 141 -10.57 -20.09 10.54
C SER A 141 -11.29 -20.17 11.87
N GLY A 142 -11.62 -19.03 12.50
CA GLY A 142 -12.34 -18.97 13.78
C GLY A 142 -11.47 -19.37 14.99
N VAL A 143 -10.14 -19.35 14.88
CA VAL A 143 -9.22 -19.74 15.97
C VAL A 143 -9.46 -18.92 17.24
N ILE A 144 -9.76 -17.62 17.08
CA ILE A 144 -10.08 -16.71 18.19
C ILE A 144 -11.59 -16.49 18.37
N GLY A 145 -12.44 -17.26 17.68
CA GLY A 145 -13.89 -17.05 17.62
C GLY A 145 -14.28 -15.76 16.88
N GLU A 146 -15.47 -15.25 17.14
CA GLU A 146 -15.97 -13.99 16.56
C GLU A 146 -15.16 -12.78 17.05
N VAL A 147 -14.81 -11.87 16.14
CA VAL A 147 -14.09 -10.63 16.45
C VAL A 147 -15.01 -9.64 17.15
N VAL A 148 -14.54 -9.05 18.25
CA VAL A 148 -15.33 -8.11 19.08
C VAL A 148 -14.74 -6.70 19.04
N THR A 149 -13.42 -6.58 19.21
CA THR A 149 -12.74 -5.29 19.16
C THR A 149 -11.42 -5.37 18.40
N VAL A 150 -11.12 -4.29 17.68
CA VAL A 150 -9.85 -4.11 16.99
C VAL A 150 -9.25 -2.75 17.35
N SER A 151 -7.96 -2.74 17.68
CA SER A 151 -7.19 -1.51 17.83
C SER A 151 -5.98 -1.55 16.93
N ALA A 152 -5.89 -0.58 16.04
CA ALA A 152 -4.79 -0.44 15.10
C ALA A 152 -4.11 0.92 15.28
N ARG A 153 -2.78 0.91 15.32
CA ARG A 153 -1.99 2.14 15.17
C ARG A 153 -0.98 1.93 14.05
N GLY A 154 -0.99 2.86 13.11
CA GLY A 154 0.12 3.09 12.19
C GLY A 154 0.95 4.28 12.64
N ALA A 155 2.19 4.34 12.20
CA ALA A 155 3.01 5.52 12.36
C ALA A 155 4.01 5.67 11.23
N ALA A 156 4.47 6.89 11.05
CA ALA A 156 5.58 7.24 10.18
C ALA A 156 6.65 8.01 10.96
N LEU A 157 7.87 7.98 10.44
CA LEU A 157 9.00 8.67 11.02
C LEU A 157 8.76 10.18 11.06
N ALA A 158 9.13 10.80 12.17
CA ALA A 158 9.07 12.24 12.36
C ALA A 158 9.86 12.95 11.26
N GLY A 159 9.20 13.89 10.58
CA GLY A 159 9.76 14.65 9.47
C GLY A 159 9.23 14.24 8.10
N GLU A 160 8.64 13.04 7.96
CA GLU A 160 7.99 12.62 6.71
C GLU A 160 6.88 13.61 6.31
N HIS A 161 6.12 14.12 7.29
CA HIS A 161 5.04 15.09 7.10
C HIS A 161 5.52 16.44 6.53
N LEU A 162 6.84 16.71 6.52
CA LEU A 162 7.45 17.90 5.93
C LEU A 162 7.89 17.69 4.47
N THR A 163 7.90 16.45 3.98
CA THR A 163 8.42 16.13 2.65
C THR A 163 7.49 16.61 1.54
N GLU A 164 8.05 16.93 0.37
CA GLU A 164 7.22 17.26 -0.80
C GLU A 164 6.35 16.09 -1.25
N HIS A 165 6.82 14.85 -1.04
CA HIS A 165 6.08 13.64 -1.40
C HIS A 165 4.74 13.54 -0.68
N LEU A 166 4.71 13.85 0.63
CA LEU A 166 3.48 13.84 1.44
C LEU A 166 2.59 15.06 1.21
N ASN A 167 3.12 16.12 0.60
CA ASN A 167 2.43 17.40 0.46
C ASN A 167 2.19 17.80 -1.00
N GLN A 168 2.11 16.83 -1.91
CA GLN A 168 1.85 17.09 -3.32
C GLN A 168 0.51 17.83 -3.48
N PRO A 169 0.42 18.92 -4.27
CA PRO A 169 -0.83 19.66 -4.42
C PRO A 169 -1.96 18.87 -5.08
N ALA A 170 -1.61 17.88 -5.90
CA ALA A 170 -2.54 17.13 -6.75
C ALA A 170 -3.20 15.92 -6.07
N ASP A 171 -2.88 15.65 -4.81
CA ASP A 171 -3.54 14.60 -4.04
C ASP A 171 -4.19 15.13 -2.76
N MET A 172 -4.99 14.25 -2.15
CA MET A 172 -5.60 14.50 -0.85
C MET A 172 -4.54 14.73 0.25
N GLY A 173 -3.39 14.08 0.09
CA GLY A 173 -2.13 14.36 0.78
C GLY A 173 -2.15 14.14 2.29
N GLY A 174 -1.01 14.42 2.93
CA GLY A 174 -0.80 14.24 4.36
C GLY A 174 -0.60 12.79 4.78
N VAL A 175 -0.36 12.58 6.08
CA VAL A 175 0.09 11.27 6.58
C VAL A 175 -0.98 10.19 6.42
N LEU A 176 -2.27 10.55 6.47
CA LEU A 176 -3.35 9.58 6.42
C LEU A 176 -3.52 9.02 5.01
N TRP A 177 -3.54 9.90 3.99
CA TRP A 177 -3.65 9.50 2.59
C TRP A 177 -2.42 8.75 2.09
N ILE A 178 -1.22 9.29 2.33
CA ILE A 178 0.01 8.79 1.67
C ILE A 178 0.60 7.58 2.40
N LEU A 179 0.56 7.55 3.73
CA LEU A 179 1.19 6.50 4.54
C LEU A 179 0.17 5.66 5.30
N GLY A 180 -0.88 6.28 5.85
CA GLY A 180 -1.97 5.61 6.55
C GLY A 180 -2.74 4.63 5.67
N CYS A 181 -2.77 4.86 4.36
CA CYS A 181 -3.38 3.94 3.40
C CYS A 181 -2.80 2.52 3.46
N HIS A 182 -1.54 2.32 3.84
CA HIS A 182 -0.97 0.98 4.03
C HIS A 182 -1.67 0.20 5.14
N MET A 183 -1.92 0.86 6.28
CA MET A 183 -2.58 0.24 7.42
C MET A 183 -4.07 0.09 7.17
N LEU A 184 -4.72 1.10 6.58
CA LEU A 184 -6.12 1.02 6.20
C LEU A 184 -6.37 -0.11 5.20
N ASP A 185 -5.51 -0.26 4.19
CA ASP A 185 -5.59 -1.39 3.24
C ASP A 185 -5.46 -2.74 3.94
N ALA A 186 -4.51 -2.89 4.87
CA ALA A 186 -4.37 -4.12 5.64
C ALA A 186 -5.61 -4.41 6.50
N LEU A 187 -6.25 -3.38 7.08
CA LEU A 187 -7.50 -3.53 7.82
C LEU A 187 -8.65 -3.92 6.89
N VAL A 188 -8.82 -3.24 5.75
CA VAL A 188 -9.85 -3.56 4.75
C VAL A 188 -9.69 -5.00 4.24
N ARG A 189 -8.47 -5.47 4.01
CA ARG A 189 -8.22 -6.86 3.60
C ARG A 189 -8.69 -7.89 4.63
N VAL A 190 -8.52 -7.59 5.92
CA VAL A 190 -8.79 -8.54 7.01
C VAL A 190 -10.24 -8.49 7.44
N PHE A 191 -10.84 -7.30 7.43
CA PHE A 191 -12.14 -7.04 8.07
C PHE A 191 -13.22 -6.53 7.12
N GLY A 192 -12.89 -6.24 5.85
CA GLY A 192 -13.77 -5.52 4.94
C GLY A 192 -13.77 -4.01 5.20
N ALA A 193 -14.55 -3.27 4.40
CA ALA A 193 -14.74 -1.84 4.60
C ALA A 193 -15.74 -1.57 5.74
N PRO A 194 -15.53 -0.54 6.58
CA PRO A 194 -16.52 -0.10 7.55
C PRO A 194 -17.69 0.61 6.86
N GLU A 195 -18.85 0.66 7.52
CA GLU A 195 -20.04 1.33 7.00
C GLU A 195 -19.89 2.87 7.07
N SER A 196 -19.31 3.36 8.17
CA SER A 196 -19.09 4.78 8.43
C SER A 196 -17.84 5.00 9.28
N VAL A 197 -17.40 6.26 9.37
CA VAL A 197 -16.28 6.65 10.22
C VAL A 197 -16.59 7.89 11.04
N ASN A 198 -16.01 7.97 12.25
CA ASN A 198 -15.82 9.21 12.98
C ASN A 198 -14.32 9.47 13.08
N ALA A 199 -13.87 10.65 12.70
CA ALA A 199 -12.46 10.98 12.66
C ALA A 199 -12.16 12.37 13.22
N ARG A 200 -11.03 12.45 13.93
CA ARG A 200 -10.30 13.68 14.19
C ARG A 200 -9.00 13.67 13.42
N VAL A 201 -8.79 14.70 12.61
CA VAL A 201 -7.62 14.81 11.73
C VAL A 201 -6.90 16.12 12.05
N HIS A 202 -5.60 16.05 12.32
CA HIS A 202 -4.85 17.14 12.91
C HIS A 202 -3.55 17.42 12.17
N LYS A 203 -3.23 18.72 12.11
CA LYS A 203 -1.89 19.23 11.80
C LYS A 203 -1.32 19.90 13.05
N SER A 204 -0.26 19.35 13.62
CA SER A 204 0.39 19.91 14.80
C SER A 204 1.23 21.13 14.44
N ALA A 205 0.85 22.31 14.93
CA ALA A 205 1.66 23.53 14.78
C ALA A 205 3.03 23.47 15.50
N ARG A 206 3.30 22.41 16.28
CA ARG A 206 4.58 22.21 16.97
C ARG A 206 5.61 21.47 16.12
N LEU A 207 5.15 20.70 15.14
CA LEU A 207 5.99 19.78 14.35
C LEU A 207 5.86 20.03 12.85
N SER A 208 4.74 20.61 12.40
CA SER A 208 4.44 20.90 11.00
C SER A 208 4.60 22.38 10.66
N ASP A 209 4.83 22.68 9.38
CA ASP A 209 4.92 24.04 8.85
C ASP A 209 3.68 24.46 8.04
N GLU A 210 3.76 25.60 7.35
CA GLU A 210 2.67 26.12 6.53
C GLU A 210 2.36 25.25 5.31
N LYS A 211 3.37 24.60 4.74
CA LYS A 211 3.25 23.75 3.54
C LYS A 211 2.77 22.34 3.89
N SER A 212 2.94 21.94 5.13
CA SER A 212 2.51 20.65 5.66
C SER A 212 0.98 20.53 5.67
N ARG A 213 0.50 19.33 5.34
CA ARG A 213 -0.88 18.85 5.51
C ARG A 213 -1.06 18.22 6.89
N GLU A 214 -2.07 17.39 7.10
CA GLU A 214 -2.27 16.70 8.37
C GLU A 214 -1.10 15.75 8.68
N ASP A 215 -0.77 15.66 9.97
CA ASP A 215 0.33 14.86 10.50
C ASP A 215 -0.13 13.85 11.55
N SER A 216 -1.43 13.80 11.86
CA SER A 216 -2.02 12.80 12.73
C SER A 216 -3.52 12.62 12.48
N ALA A 217 -4.02 11.41 12.75
CA ALA A 217 -5.44 11.10 12.72
C ALA A 217 -5.81 10.08 13.80
N ALA A 218 -7.00 10.23 14.38
CA ALA A 218 -7.66 9.25 15.24
C ALA A 218 -9.06 8.98 14.69
N VAL A 219 -9.38 7.70 14.48
CA VAL A 219 -10.54 7.25 13.70
C VAL A 219 -11.24 6.12 14.43
N LEU A 220 -12.57 6.21 14.54
CA LEU A 220 -13.46 5.10 14.81
C LEU A 220 -13.99 4.59 13.47
N LEU A 221 -13.74 3.33 13.17
CA LEU A 221 -14.24 2.63 11.99
C LEU A 221 -15.45 1.81 12.45
N ASN A 222 -16.64 2.19 11.98
CA ASN A 222 -17.90 1.62 12.45
C ASN A 222 -18.28 0.40 11.61
N TYR A 223 -18.48 -0.73 12.27
CA TYR A 223 -19.01 -1.97 11.71
C TYR A 223 -20.29 -2.36 12.47
N PRO A 224 -21.17 -3.21 11.90
CA PRO A 224 -22.41 -3.60 12.56
C PRO A 224 -22.21 -4.21 13.96
N ASP A 225 -21.29 -5.18 14.06
CA ASP A 225 -21.15 -6.05 15.25
C ASP A 225 -19.73 -6.06 15.84
N MET A 226 -18.84 -5.13 15.43
CA MET A 226 -17.53 -4.95 16.06
C MET A 226 -17.10 -3.49 16.15
N SER A 227 -16.27 -3.17 17.14
CA SER A 227 -15.70 -1.83 17.31
C SER A 227 -14.24 -1.79 16.88
N MET A 228 -13.89 -0.88 15.98
CA MET A 228 -12.50 -0.72 15.52
C MET A 228 -12.01 0.70 15.70
N THR A 229 -10.87 0.85 16.39
CA THR A 229 -10.13 2.11 16.48
C THR A 229 -8.90 2.05 15.59
N PHE A 230 -8.64 3.14 14.88
CA PHE A 230 -7.44 3.32 14.07
C PHE A 230 -6.82 4.68 14.37
N SER A 231 -5.50 4.72 14.58
CA SER A 231 -4.76 5.97 14.59
C SER A 231 -3.56 5.92 13.66
N PHE A 232 -3.18 7.07 13.13
CA PHE A 232 -1.95 7.22 12.36
C PHE A 232 -1.21 8.48 12.78
N ASP A 233 0.06 8.35 13.14
CA ASP A 233 0.89 9.46 13.63
C ASP A 233 2.14 9.64 12.77
N GLY A 234 2.40 10.86 12.28
CA GLY A 234 3.62 11.21 11.53
C GLY A 234 4.80 11.62 12.41
N HIS A 235 4.78 11.30 13.71
CA HIS A 235 5.71 11.85 14.70
C HIS A 235 6.57 10.79 15.38
N ASP A 236 6.64 9.58 14.83
CA ASP A 236 7.40 8.51 15.47
C ASP A 236 8.91 8.76 15.41
N ARG A 237 9.62 8.28 16.43
CA ARG A 237 11.10 8.32 16.44
C ARG A 237 11.71 6.99 15.99
N LEU A 238 10.89 5.95 15.91
CA LEU A 238 11.29 4.62 15.45
C LEU A 238 11.25 4.54 13.92
N GLU A 239 11.93 3.56 13.35
CA GLU A 239 12.02 3.43 11.90
C GLU A 239 10.68 2.99 11.30
N TRP A 240 10.07 3.87 10.51
CA TRP A 240 8.91 3.58 9.67
C TRP A 240 7.78 2.90 10.48
N PHE A 241 7.32 1.70 10.09
CA PHE A 241 6.25 0.98 10.77
C PHE A 241 6.66 0.19 12.03
N GLU A 242 7.82 0.46 12.63
CA GLU A 242 8.32 -0.32 13.78
C GLU A 242 7.35 -0.35 14.97
N SER A 243 6.71 0.77 15.23
CA SER A 243 5.71 0.92 16.28
C SER A 243 4.30 0.54 15.83
N SER A 244 4.11 0.18 14.56
CA SER A 244 2.78 -0.10 14.03
C SER A 244 2.30 -1.47 14.47
N ARG A 245 1.04 -1.53 14.92
CA ARG A 245 0.44 -2.74 15.48
C ARG A 245 -1.06 -2.81 15.22
N ILE A 246 -1.56 -4.05 15.14
CA ILE A 246 -2.99 -4.38 15.11
C ILE A 246 -3.25 -5.38 16.23
N ILE A 247 -4.19 -5.07 17.11
CA ILE A 247 -4.63 -5.94 18.20
C ILE A 247 -6.08 -6.31 17.94
N VAL A 248 -6.36 -7.60 17.92
CA VAL A 248 -7.68 -8.17 17.63
C VAL A 248 -8.11 -8.99 18.83
N HIS A 249 -9.26 -8.66 19.40
CA HIS A 249 -9.90 -9.49 20.43
C HIS A 249 -11.05 -10.25 19.80
N GLY A 250 -11.05 -11.56 19.99
CA GLY A 250 -12.16 -12.43 19.69
C GLY A 250 -12.75 -13.08 20.93
N THR A 251 -13.87 -13.77 20.76
CA THR A 251 -14.60 -14.44 21.85
C THR A 251 -13.85 -15.60 22.50
N HIS A 252 -12.83 -16.17 21.83
CA HIS A 252 -12.02 -17.29 22.31
C HIS A 252 -10.50 -17.01 22.34
N GLY A 253 -10.09 -15.78 22.03
CA GLY A 253 -8.67 -15.48 21.94
C GLY A 253 -8.36 -14.05 21.53
N MET A 254 -7.08 -13.78 21.29
CA MET A 254 -6.64 -12.50 20.74
C MET A 254 -5.40 -12.66 19.85
N ILE A 255 -5.22 -11.74 18.92
CA ILE A 255 -4.07 -11.67 18.01
C ILE A 255 -3.41 -10.30 18.14
N GLU A 256 -2.09 -10.26 18.25
CA GLU A 256 -1.28 -9.05 18.09
C GLU A 256 -0.39 -9.18 16.87
N VAL A 257 -0.50 -8.23 15.94
CA VAL A 257 0.27 -8.16 14.70
C VAL A 257 1.22 -6.99 14.79
N GLY A 258 2.51 -7.23 14.58
CA GLY A 258 3.52 -6.21 14.32
C GLY A 258 3.85 -6.16 12.83
N ILE A 259 4.00 -4.94 12.29
CA ILE A 259 4.25 -4.73 10.86
C ILE A 259 5.75 -4.78 10.55
N LEU A 260 6.57 -4.06 11.30
CA LEU A 260 8.03 -4.16 11.23
C LEU A 260 8.66 -4.15 12.64
N PRO A 261 9.75 -4.91 12.88
CA PRO A 261 9.90 -6.24 12.29
C PRO A 261 8.58 -7.03 12.43
N GLN A 262 8.31 -7.92 11.48
CA GLN A 262 7.04 -8.65 11.47
C GLN A 262 6.94 -9.56 12.68
N ARG A 263 5.81 -9.45 13.40
CA ARG A 263 5.53 -10.20 14.62
C ARG A 263 4.09 -10.66 14.63
N LEU A 264 3.85 -11.82 15.22
CA LEU A 264 2.52 -12.35 15.44
C LEU A 264 2.48 -13.00 16.83
N LYS A 265 1.56 -12.56 17.68
CA LYS A 265 1.23 -13.25 18.93
C LYS A 265 -0.22 -13.69 18.86
N VAL A 266 -0.49 -14.91 19.30
CA VAL A 266 -1.82 -15.51 19.32
C VAL A 266 -2.05 -16.06 20.70
N TYR A 267 -3.15 -15.66 21.34
CA TYR A 267 -3.64 -16.23 22.58
C TYR A 267 -4.95 -16.96 22.31
N VAL A 268 -5.11 -18.16 22.85
CA VAL A 268 -6.38 -18.91 22.85
C VAL A 268 -6.73 -19.39 24.26
N ASP A 269 -8.03 -19.38 24.58
CA ASP A 269 -8.56 -19.75 25.90
C ASP A 269 -8.54 -21.27 26.19
N ALA A 270 -8.45 -22.07 25.13
CA ALA A 270 -8.40 -23.52 25.13
C ALA A 270 -7.66 -23.99 23.87
N ASP A 271 -7.29 -25.27 23.82
CA ASP A 271 -6.66 -25.86 22.63
C ASP A 271 -7.61 -25.76 21.41
N ARG A 272 -7.21 -25.01 20.38
CA ARG A 272 -8.04 -24.70 19.19
C ARG A 272 -7.19 -24.50 17.95
N GLY A 273 -7.62 -25.02 16.80
CA GLY A 273 -6.99 -24.76 15.49
C GLY A 273 -5.48 -25.00 15.42
N GLY A 274 -4.96 -25.96 16.19
CA GLY A 274 -3.52 -26.28 16.26
C GLY A 274 -2.73 -25.44 17.26
N TYR A 275 -3.37 -24.52 17.98
CA TYR A 275 -2.77 -23.73 19.07
C TYR A 275 -3.14 -24.36 20.42
N ARG A 276 -2.18 -24.37 21.35
CA ARG A 276 -2.44 -24.74 22.75
C ARG A 276 -2.96 -23.54 23.53
N ALA A 277 -3.77 -23.80 24.54
CA ALA A 277 -4.21 -22.77 25.49
C ALA A 277 -3.03 -21.92 25.98
N GLY A 278 -3.18 -20.59 25.95
CA GLY A 278 -2.13 -19.62 26.24
C GLY A 278 -1.53 -18.96 24.99
N TRP A 279 -0.33 -18.40 25.15
CA TRP A 279 0.35 -17.62 24.11
C TRP A 279 1.20 -18.47 23.18
N THR A 280 1.11 -18.18 21.89
CA THR A 280 2.05 -18.60 20.84
C THR A 280 2.61 -17.35 20.16
N GLU A 281 3.91 -17.28 19.99
CA GLU A 281 4.58 -16.09 19.44
C GLU A 281 5.49 -16.47 18.27
N TRP A 282 5.47 -15.62 17.24
CA TRP A 282 6.38 -15.67 16.11
C TRP A 282 6.94 -14.27 15.84
N THR A 283 8.23 -14.21 15.57
CA THR A 283 8.93 -13.00 15.12
C THR A 283 9.78 -13.37 13.92
N GLN A 284 9.79 -12.50 12.91
CA GLN A 284 10.64 -12.66 11.75
C GLN A 284 12.12 -12.72 12.17
N SER A 285 12.82 -13.77 11.75
CA SER A 285 14.21 -14.05 12.14
C SER A 285 15.24 -13.13 11.48
N HIS A 286 14.87 -12.43 10.40
CA HIS A 286 15.74 -11.49 9.71
C HIS A 286 14.98 -10.21 9.33
N PHE A 287 15.40 -9.11 9.91
CA PHE A 287 15.05 -7.75 9.50
C PHE A 287 16.37 -6.97 9.50
N THR A 288 16.75 -6.37 8.37
CA THR A 288 17.98 -5.59 8.25
C THR A 288 17.64 -4.10 8.28
N PRO A 289 17.91 -3.39 9.39
CA PRO A 289 17.95 -1.94 9.40
C PRO A 289 19.19 -1.42 8.65
N PRO A 290 19.11 -0.23 8.03
CA PRO A 290 17.91 0.60 7.93
C PRO A 290 16.94 0.07 6.87
N PHE A 291 15.63 0.21 7.12
CA PHE A 291 14.60 -0.21 6.15
C PHE A 291 14.70 0.55 4.82
N ALA A 292 15.07 1.83 4.88
CA ALA A 292 15.33 2.69 3.73
C ALA A 292 16.71 3.35 3.86
N ARG A 293 17.54 3.33 2.81
CA ARG A 293 18.78 4.11 2.75
C ARG A 293 18.56 5.36 1.91
N THR A 294 18.78 6.53 2.51
CA THR A 294 18.94 7.80 1.79
C THR A 294 20.42 8.12 1.56
N GLU A 295 21.30 7.74 2.49
CA GLU A 295 22.72 8.15 2.50
C GLU A 295 23.62 7.48 1.44
N ALA A 296 23.15 6.39 0.80
CA ALA A 296 23.94 5.68 -0.22
C ALA A 296 23.64 6.13 -1.67
N ASN A 297 22.62 6.97 -1.88
CA ASN A 297 22.22 7.42 -3.20
C ASN A 297 22.68 8.85 -3.46
N LYS A 298 23.06 9.12 -4.72
CA LYS A 298 23.45 10.46 -5.20
C LYS A 298 22.32 11.49 -5.04
N PHE A 299 21.08 11.04 -4.84
CA PHE A 299 19.87 11.86 -4.69
C PHE A 299 19.05 11.36 -3.50
N SER A 300 18.90 12.19 -2.46
CA SER A 300 18.06 11.92 -1.28
C SER A 300 16.58 11.72 -1.63
N GLU A 301 16.18 12.27 -2.77
CA GLU A 301 14.84 12.31 -3.34
C GLU A 301 14.56 11.06 -4.21
N LEU A 302 15.51 10.13 -4.29
CA LEU A 302 15.33 8.75 -4.79
C LEU A 302 15.70 7.76 -3.67
N PRO A 303 14.90 7.70 -2.58
CA PRO A 303 15.16 6.76 -1.51
C PRO A 303 15.00 5.31 -1.98
N GLU A 304 15.80 4.41 -1.39
CA GLU A 304 15.77 2.98 -1.69
C GLU A 304 15.39 2.15 -0.48
N LEU A 305 14.45 1.24 -0.67
CA LEU A 305 14.04 0.28 0.36
C LEU A 305 14.89 -0.98 0.29
N GLU A 306 15.70 -1.27 1.28
CA GLU A 306 16.56 -2.47 1.26
C GLU A 306 15.74 -3.76 1.37
N ASN A 307 14.72 -3.76 2.22
CA ASN A 307 13.87 -4.92 2.42
C ASN A 307 12.80 -5.02 1.32
N ILE A 308 13.02 -5.94 0.40
CA ILE A 308 12.12 -6.19 -0.73
C ILE A 308 11.17 -7.38 -0.53
N SER A 309 11.13 -7.99 0.67
CA SER A 309 10.39 -9.24 0.93
C SER A 309 8.90 -9.17 0.57
N ASN A 310 8.22 -8.11 1.01
CA ASN A 310 6.80 -7.92 0.70
C ASN A 310 6.58 -7.60 -0.80
N PHE A 311 7.55 -6.93 -1.44
CA PHE A 311 7.49 -6.61 -2.87
C PHE A 311 7.67 -7.85 -3.74
N HIS A 312 8.45 -8.85 -3.31
CA HIS A 312 8.50 -10.15 -4.01
C HIS A 312 7.15 -10.84 -4.04
N ILE A 313 6.48 -10.94 -2.88
CA ILE A 313 5.15 -11.57 -2.80
C ILE A 313 4.15 -10.79 -3.66
N GLU A 314 4.23 -9.45 -3.62
CA GLU A 314 3.35 -8.56 -4.39
C GLU A 314 3.53 -8.71 -5.90
N MET A 315 4.78 -8.65 -6.37
CA MET A 315 5.07 -8.74 -7.80
C MET A 315 4.84 -10.16 -8.31
N GLN A 316 5.15 -11.19 -7.52
CA GLN A 316 4.83 -12.58 -7.89
C GLN A 316 3.31 -12.77 -8.04
N GLY A 317 2.50 -12.25 -7.11
CA GLY A 317 1.04 -12.32 -7.22
C GLY A 317 0.48 -11.61 -8.46
N TRP A 318 1.03 -10.45 -8.81
CA TRP A 318 0.66 -9.75 -10.05
C TRP A 318 1.02 -10.56 -11.30
N ILE A 319 2.24 -11.12 -11.34
CA ILE A 319 2.71 -11.97 -12.43
C ILE A 319 1.88 -13.24 -12.56
N ASP A 320 1.50 -13.88 -11.44
CA ASP A 320 0.65 -15.07 -11.44
C ASP A 320 -0.76 -14.73 -11.95
N SER A 321 -1.28 -13.56 -11.61
CA SER A 321 -2.56 -13.05 -12.14
C SER A 321 -2.49 -12.92 -13.67
N ILE A 322 -1.40 -12.33 -14.20
CA ILE A 322 -1.19 -12.18 -15.65
C ILE A 322 -1.05 -13.54 -16.34
N ARG A 323 -0.26 -14.46 -15.78
CA ARG A 323 0.07 -15.75 -16.42
C ARG A 323 -1.05 -16.77 -16.36
N THR A 324 -1.78 -16.79 -15.26
CA THR A 324 -2.66 -17.92 -14.92
C THR A 324 -4.10 -17.50 -14.64
N GLY A 325 -4.38 -16.18 -14.53
CA GLY A 325 -5.66 -15.69 -14.05
C GLY A 325 -5.89 -15.91 -12.56
N ALA A 326 -4.81 -16.07 -11.78
CA ALA A 326 -4.90 -16.10 -10.32
C ALA A 326 -5.57 -14.81 -9.78
N PRO A 327 -6.23 -14.87 -8.61
CA PRO A 327 -6.83 -13.68 -8.02
C PRO A 327 -5.79 -12.57 -7.78
N ASN A 328 -6.15 -11.35 -8.15
CA ASN A 328 -5.35 -10.16 -7.91
C ASN A 328 -5.15 -9.93 -6.40
N VAL A 329 -3.91 -9.71 -5.97
CA VAL A 329 -3.57 -9.58 -4.54
C VAL A 329 -3.94 -8.20 -3.95
N ALA A 330 -4.15 -7.19 -4.79
CA ALA A 330 -4.52 -5.84 -4.41
C ALA A 330 -5.37 -5.18 -5.52
N PRO A 331 -6.64 -5.60 -5.67
CA PRO A 331 -7.54 -5.08 -6.70
C PRO A 331 -7.87 -3.60 -6.48
N VAL A 332 -8.29 -2.92 -7.55
CA VAL A 332 -8.64 -1.48 -7.51
C VAL A 332 -9.81 -1.22 -6.55
N SER A 333 -10.72 -2.19 -6.38
CA SER A 333 -11.83 -2.10 -5.42
C SER A 333 -11.36 -1.83 -3.99
N ASP A 334 -10.29 -2.48 -3.54
CA ASP A 334 -9.78 -2.32 -2.17
C ASP A 334 -9.16 -0.93 -1.99
N ALA A 335 -8.42 -0.46 -3.00
CA ALA A 335 -7.87 0.89 -3.04
C ALA A 335 -8.95 1.96 -3.02
N LEU A 336 -10.06 1.73 -3.75
CA LEU A 336 -11.21 2.62 -3.74
C LEU A 336 -11.88 2.66 -2.36
N SER A 337 -12.03 1.52 -1.68
CA SER A 337 -12.53 1.48 -0.30
C SER A 337 -11.62 2.28 0.65
N VAL A 338 -10.30 2.10 0.55
CA VAL A 338 -9.33 2.88 1.34
C VAL A 338 -9.46 4.38 1.04
N ALA A 339 -9.56 4.75 -0.23
CA ALA A 339 -9.68 6.15 -0.62
C ALA A 339 -10.96 6.80 -0.06
N ARG A 340 -12.08 6.08 -0.11
CA ARG A 340 -13.37 6.51 0.47
C ARG A 340 -13.32 6.64 1.99
N ILE A 341 -12.64 5.73 2.68
CA ILE A 341 -12.43 5.82 4.14
C ILE A 341 -11.67 7.11 4.48
N VAL A 342 -10.59 7.42 3.76
CA VAL A 342 -9.80 8.63 4.00
C VAL A 342 -10.61 9.90 3.68
N ASP A 343 -11.35 9.92 2.56
CA ASP A 343 -12.26 11.03 2.25
C ASP A 343 -13.30 11.26 3.35
N ALA A 344 -13.94 10.18 3.81
CA ALA A 344 -14.91 10.22 4.91
C ALA A 344 -14.28 10.73 6.21
N CYS A 345 -13.01 10.43 6.49
CA CYS A 345 -12.28 10.97 7.63
C CYS A 345 -12.11 12.50 7.53
N TYR A 346 -11.73 13.02 6.36
CA TYR A 346 -11.59 14.47 6.17
C TYR A 346 -12.94 15.19 6.21
N ARG A 347 -14.00 14.57 5.69
CA ARG A 347 -15.38 15.09 5.82
C ARG A 347 -15.83 15.09 7.29
N SER A 348 -15.51 14.03 8.03
CA SER A 348 -15.79 13.94 9.47
C SER A 348 -15.11 15.09 10.23
N GLU A 349 -13.81 15.34 10.01
CA GLU A 349 -13.10 16.46 10.66
C GLU A 349 -13.78 17.81 10.36
N LYS A 350 -14.16 18.06 9.09
CA LYS A 350 -14.91 19.28 8.71
C LYS A 350 -16.24 19.41 9.45
N SER A 351 -16.87 18.28 9.79
CA SER A 351 -18.09 18.19 10.59
C SER A 351 -17.86 18.00 12.10
N ARG A 352 -16.66 18.30 12.60
CA ARG A 352 -16.29 18.21 14.04
C ARG A 352 -16.43 16.80 14.63
N GLY A 353 -16.14 15.77 13.84
CA GLY A 353 -16.14 14.36 14.28
C GLY A 353 -17.49 13.63 14.12
N ALA A 354 -18.44 14.17 13.35
CA ALA A 354 -19.68 13.47 13.05
C ALA A 354 -19.42 12.18 12.25
N ALA A 355 -20.34 11.22 12.35
CA ALA A 355 -20.25 9.98 11.59
C ALA A 355 -20.52 10.25 10.10
N ILE A 356 -19.67 9.74 9.22
CA ILE A 356 -19.78 9.88 7.76
C ILE A 356 -19.79 8.49 7.12
N ASP A 357 -20.81 8.19 6.33
CA ASP A 357 -20.92 6.94 5.57
C ASP A 357 -19.82 6.86 4.50
N VAL A 358 -19.12 5.72 4.44
CA VAL A 358 -17.99 5.51 3.53
C VAL A 358 -18.43 5.51 2.06
N GLU A 359 -19.61 4.97 1.76
CA GLU A 359 -20.14 4.87 0.40
C GLU A 359 -20.81 6.16 -0.11
N SER A 360 -20.95 7.19 0.72
CA SER A 360 -21.63 8.45 0.36
C SER A 360 -20.80 9.42 -0.48
N ALA A 361 -19.65 8.96 -1.02
CA ALA A 361 -18.67 9.75 -1.75
C ALA A 361 -18.82 9.63 -3.28
#